data_AF-A0A7W8W1M1-F1
#
_entry.id   AF-A0A7W8W1M1-F1
#
_cell.length_a   1.000
_cell.length_b   1.000
_cell.length_c   1.000
_cell.angle_alpha   90.00
_cell.angle_beta   90.00
_cell.angle_gamma   90.00
#
_symmetry.space_group_name_H-M   'P 1'
#
loop_
_entity.id
_entity.type
_entity.pdbx_description
1 polymer ?
#
loop_
_entity_poly.entity_id
_entity_poly.type
_entity_poly.pdbx_seq_one_letter_code
_entity_poly.pdbx_strand_id
1 'polypeptide(L)'
;MGTTENSSNLLAKLGIAVPIIQAPMAGWATPALAAAVSDAGALGSVGLGGMTAENARALIRETRLLTERPFNVNVFCHVRPPADLARDARWLTYLKPHFERFQAQPPTALGAGYSSFVDDDAMLTLLLEERGPYTNSPNGEPSRHPRDFNADYDCSAIQTRQG
;
A
#
# COMPACT_ATOMS: atom_id res chain seq x y z
N MET A 1 17.94 15.11 -28.40
CA MET A 1 16.57 15.61 -28.09
C MET A 1 15.66 14.39 -28.05
N GLY A 2 15.23 13.92 -26.87
CA GLY A 2 14.44 12.68 -26.78
C GLY A 2 14.05 12.21 -25.37
N THR A 3 13.93 13.09 -24.37
CA THR A 3 13.59 12.68 -22.98
C THR A 3 12.32 13.31 -22.42
N THR A 4 11.70 14.28 -23.11
CA THR A 4 10.56 15.04 -22.58
C THR A 4 9.19 14.43 -22.87
N GLU A 5 9.04 13.55 -23.87
CA GLU A 5 7.73 12.98 -24.23
C GLU A 5 7.22 11.90 -23.26
N ASN A 6 8.12 11.15 -22.58
CA ASN A 6 7.70 10.06 -21.71
C ASN A 6 7.25 10.52 -20.31
N SER A 7 7.81 11.62 -19.81
CA SER A 7 7.54 12.10 -18.45
C SER A 7 6.13 12.70 -18.33
N SER A 8 5.68 13.44 -19.35
CA SER A 8 4.31 14.00 -19.37
C SER A 8 3.23 12.92 -19.40
N ASN A 9 3.50 11.77 -20.04
CA ASN A 9 2.57 10.65 -20.11
C ASN A 9 2.31 10.02 -18.73
N LEU A 10 3.36 9.82 -17.93
CA LEU A 10 3.23 9.24 -16.59
C LEU A 10 2.50 10.18 -15.62
N LEU A 11 2.86 11.47 -15.62
CA LEU A 11 2.22 12.46 -14.74
C LEU A 11 0.73 12.62 -15.06
N ALA A 12 0.37 12.65 -16.35
CA ALA A 12 -1.02 12.66 -16.78
C ALA A 12 -1.77 11.37 -16.37
N LYS A 13 -1.13 10.21 -16.53
CA LYS A 13 -1.71 8.91 -16.12
C LYS A 13 -1.99 8.84 -14.63
N LEU A 14 -1.08 9.39 -13.82
CA LEU A 14 -1.19 9.42 -12.35
C LEU A 14 -2.03 10.59 -11.84
N GLY A 15 -2.31 11.60 -12.67
CA GLY A 15 -3.07 12.79 -12.28
C GLY A 15 -2.29 13.73 -11.34
N ILE A 16 -0.97 13.80 -11.49
CA ILE A 16 -0.08 14.62 -10.67
C ILE A 16 0.66 15.64 -11.53
N ALA A 17 1.16 16.73 -10.93
CA ALA A 17 1.89 17.80 -11.61
C ALA A 17 3.40 17.72 -11.38
N VAL A 18 3.82 17.11 -10.27
CA VAL A 18 5.20 17.02 -9.83
C VAL A 18 5.65 15.55 -9.90
N PRO A 19 6.79 15.22 -10.52
CA PRO A 19 7.29 13.84 -10.67
C PRO A 19 7.91 13.32 -9.37
N ILE A 20 7.19 13.44 -8.25
CA ILE A 20 7.61 12.99 -6.93
C ILE A 20 6.52 12.07 -6.40
N ILE A 21 6.94 10.91 -5.88
CA ILE A 21 6.09 9.99 -5.15
C ILE A 21 6.67 9.91 -3.74
N GLN A 22 5.88 10.28 -2.73
CA GLN A 22 6.27 10.04 -1.34
C GLN A 22 6.12 8.55 -1.06
N ALA A 23 7.22 7.91 -0.62
CA ALA A 23 7.26 6.47 -0.44
C ALA A 23 6.30 6.00 0.68
N PRO A 24 5.51 4.93 0.46
CA PRO A 24 4.66 4.38 1.50
C PRO A 24 5.52 3.76 2.61
N MET A 25 5.38 4.27 3.83
CA MET A 25 6.08 3.78 5.01
C MET A 25 5.04 3.27 6.01
N ALA A 26 4.68 1.99 5.96
CA ALA A 26 3.67 1.41 6.85
C ALA A 26 4.05 1.66 8.33
N GLY A 27 3.18 2.36 9.07
CA GLY A 27 3.44 2.78 10.46
C GLY A 27 4.03 4.19 10.63
N TRP A 28 4.44 4.87 9.55
CA TRP A 28 4.99 6.25 9.59
C TRP A 28 4.30 7.22 8.62
N ALA A 29 3.95 6.76 7.42
CA ALA A 29 3.25 7.58 6.44
C ALA A 29 1.78 7.73 6.86
N THR A 30 1.43 8.91 7.37
CA THR A 30 0.08 9.24 7.85
C THR A 30 -0.83 9.74 6.73
N PRO A 31 -2.17 9.69 6.92
CA PRO A 31 -3.13 10.33 6.02
C PRO A 31 -2.82 11.82 5.76
N ALA A 32 -2.46 12.56 6.82
CA ALA A 32 -2.09 13.97 6.71
C ALA A 32 -0.84 14.19 5.86
N LEU A 33 0.18 13.33 5.98
CA LEU A 33 1.38 13.41 5.14
C LEU A 33 1.04 13.13 3.68
N ALA A 34 0.28 12.07 3.42
CA ALA A 34 -0.11 11.71 2.06
C ALA A 34 -0.95 12.82 1.42
N ALA A 35 -1.93 13.37 2.14
CA ALA A 35 -2.77 14.47 1.67
C ALA A 35 -1.95 15.73 1.35
N ALA A 36 -1.03 16.14 2.24
CA ALA A 36 -0.19 17.31 2.01
C ALA A 36 0.70 17.18 0.77
N VAL A 37 1.27 15.98 0.54
CA VAL A 37 2.07 15.70 -0.67
C VAL A 37 1.19 15.73 -1.92
N SER A 38 0.00 15.13 -1.86
CA SER A 38 -0.96 15.12 -2.96
C SER A 38 -1.45 16.52 -3.32
N ASP A 39 -1.75 17.36 -2.33
CA ASP A 39 -2.16 18.75 -2.51
C ASP A 39 -1.04 19.63 -3.09
N ALA A 40 0.22 19.33 -2.75
CA ALA A 40 1.39 19.95 -3.37
C ALA A 40 1.61 19.53 -4.84
N GLY A 41 0.77 18.66 -5.39
CA GLY A 41 0.82 18.22 -6.78
C GLY A 41 1.73 17.03 -7.06
N ALA A 42 2.31 16.42 -6.02
CA ALA A 42 3.02 15.14 -6.09
C ALA A 42 2.05 13.97 -5.79
N LEU A 43 2.54 12.74 -5.72
CA LEU A 43 1.74 11.58 -5.30
C LEU A 43 2.05 11.22 -3.84
N GLY A 44 1.13 11.53 -2.92
CA GLY A 44 1.17 11.03 -1.55
C GLY A 44 0.89 9.53 -1.48
N SER A 45 1.42 8.84 -0.48
CA SER A 45 1.18 7.39 -0.29
C SER A 45 0.92 7.02 1.16
N VAL A 46 -0.03 6.12 1.39
CA VAL A 46 -0.24 5.44 2.68
C VAL A 46 0.10 3.94 2.56
N GLY A 47 0.67 3.38 3.63
CA GLY A 47 1.03 1.97 3.71
C GLY A 47 -0.02 1.16 4.45
N LEU A 48 -0.62 0.17 3.78
CA LEU A 48 -1.60 -0.78 4.31
C LEU A 48 -0.98 -2.12 4.72
N GLY A 49 0.35 -2.26 4.62
CA GLY A 49 1.06 -3.48 4.99
C GLY A 49 0.79 -3.87 6.45
N GLY A 50 0.29 -5.09 6.66
CA GLY A 50 0.11 -5.66 8.00
C GLY A 50 -1.12 -5.20 8.78
N MET A 51 -2.05 -4.44 8.19
CA MET A 51 -3.30 -4.05 8.84
C MET A 51 -4.49 -4.89 8.36
N THR A 52 -5.56 -4.90 9.15
CA THR A 52 -6.84 -5.50 8.76
C THR A 52 -7.52 -4.66 7.68
N ALA A 53 -8.39 -5.28 6.87
CA ALA A 53 -9.19 -4.56 5.87
C ALA A 53 -10.03 -3.42 6.47
N GLU A 54 -10.52 -3.57 7.69
CA GLU A 54 -11.26 -2.52 8.41
C GLU A 54 -10.36 -1.31 8.72
N ASN A 55 -9.16 -1.54 9.26
CA ASN A 55 -8.21 -0.46 9.54
C ASN A 55 -7.74 0.22 8.24
N ALA A 56 -7.53 -0.55 7.17
CA ALA A 56 -7.21 -0.01 5.86
C ALA A 56 -8.32 0.89 5.32
N ARG A 57 -9.58 0.49 5.47
CA ARG A 57 -10.74 1.31 5.09
C ARG A 57 -10.74 2.65 5.81
N ALA A 58 -10.54 2.62 7.13
CA ALA A 58 -10.50 3.84 7.93
C ALA A 58 -9.39 4.78 7.45
N LEU A 59 -8.17 4.25 7.22
CA LEU A 59 -7.03 5.03 6.75
C LEU A 59 -7.25 5.65 5.36
N ILE A 60 -7.82 4.88 4.42
CA ILE A 60 -8.15 5.35 3.07
C ILE A 60 -9.18 6.48 3.15
N ARG A 61 -10.23 6.31 3.94
CA ARG A 61 -11.29 7.31 4.10
C ARG A 61 -10.79 8.56 4.79
N GLU A 62 -9.96 8.43 5.83
CA GLU A 62 -9.31 9.57 6.48
C GLU A 62 -8.47 10.36 5.46
N THR A 63 -7.67 9.69 4.64
CA THR A 63 -6.88 10.36 3.59
C THR A 63 -7.77 11.10 2.59
N ARG A 64 -8.89 10.50 2.17
CA ARG A 64 -9.88 11.12 1.28
C ARG A 64 -10.60 12.32 1.88
N LEU A 65 -10.73 12.39 3.21
CA LEU A 65 -11.30 13.57 3.87
C LEU A 65 -10.33 14.76 3.87
N LEU A 66 -9.04 14.49 3.70
CA LEU A 66 -7.98 15.50 3.77
C LEU A 66 -7.53 16.01 2.40
N THR A 67 -7.76 15.24 1.32
CA THR A 67 -7.42 15.66 -0.05
C THR A 67 -8.43 15.14 -1.07
N GLU A 68 -8.71 15.97 -2.08
CA GLU A 68 -9.43 15.56 -3.30
C GLU A 68 -8.46 15.06 -4.39
N ARG A 69 -7.14 15.19 -4.18
CA ARG A 69 -6.12 14.80 -5.15
C ARG A 69 -5.82 13.30 -5.08
N PRO A 70 -5.32 12.69 -6.17
CA PRO A 70 -4.92 11.30 -6.16
C PRO A 70 -3.85 11.02 -5.09
N PHE A 71 -3.98 9.88 -4.42
CA PHE A 71 -2.95 9.32 -3.56
C PHE A 71 -2.82 7.81 -3.83
N ASN A 72 -1.71 7.24 -3.39
CA ASN A 72 -1.35 5.84 -3.53
C ASN A 72 -1.59 5.08 -2.24
N VAL A 73 -1.99 3.81 -2.36
CA VAL A 73 -2.03 2.85 -1.27
C VAL A 73 -1.11 1.68 -1.58
N ASN A 74 -0.39 1.18 -0.58
CA ASN A 74 0.58 0.10 -0.74
C ASN A 74 0.27 -1.07 0.19
N VAL A 75 0.52 -2.30 -0.27
CA VAL A 75 0.33 -3.54 0.49
C VAL A 75 1.60 -4.41 0.39
N PHE A 76 1.78 -5.34 1.33
CA PHE A 76 2.86 -6.34 1.25
C PHE A 76 2.40 -7.57 0.48
N CYS A 77 3.19 -8.06 -0.48
CA CYS A 77 2.86 -9.23 -1.30
C CYS A 77 3.93 -10.33 -1.22
N HIS A 78 4.55 -10.47 -0.05
CA HIS A 78 5.60 -11.45 0.14
C HIS A 78 5.04 -12.88 0.14
N VAL A 79 5.81 -13.84 -0.34
CA VAL A 79 5.47 -15.26 -0.17
C VAL A 79 5.60 -15.60 1.31
N ARG A 80 4.53 -16.18 1.88
CA ARG A 80 4.56 -16.61 3.28
C ARG A 80 5.53 -17.78 3.42
N PRO A 81 6.57 -17.69 4.26
CA PRO A 81 7.43 -18.83 4.52
C PRO A 81 6.62 -19.91 5.25
N PRO A 82 6.88 -21.20 4.98
CA PRO A 82 6.26 -22.27 5.75
C PRO A 82 6.65 -22.15 7.22
N ALA A 83 5.71 -22.54 8.10
CA ALA A 83 5.94 -22.58 9.53
C ALA A 83 7.06 -23.58 9.86
N ASP A 84 8.01 -23.17 10.69
CA ASP A 84 9.13 -24.00 11.14
C ASP A 84 9.38 -23.74 12.63
N LEU A 85 8.65 -24.47 13.47
CA LEU A 85 8.72 -24.31 14.93
C LEU A 85 10.12 -24.61 15.48
N ALA A 86 10.89 -25.47 14.81
CA ALA A 86 12.25 -25.78 15.22
C ALA A 86 13.20 -24.61 14.93
N ARG A 87 13.09 -23.97 13.77
CA ARG A 87 13.81 -22.72 13.46
C ARG A 87 13.42 -21.61 14.42
N ASP A 88 12.13 -21.46 14.71
CA ASP A 88 11.63 -20.42 15.61
C ASP A 88 12.19 -20.63 17.03
N ALA A 89 12.18 -21.87 17.55
CA ALA A 89 12.77 -22.19 18.84
C ALA A 89 14.29 -21.94 18.89
N ARG A 90 15.03 -22.26 17.82
CA ARG A 90 16.47 -21.95 17.72
C ARG A 90 16.70 -20.44 17.73
N TRP A 91 15.86 -19.67 17.04
CA TRP A 91 15.95 -18.22 17.00
C TRP A 91 15.66 -17.57 18.36
N LEU A 92 14.62 -18.03 19.06
CA LEU A 92 14.30 -17.57 20.41
C LEU A 92 15.41 -17.90 21.42
N THR A 93 16.00 -19.10 21.31
CA THR A 93 17.15 -19.49 22.14
C THR A 93 18.36 -18.61 21.87
N TYR A 94 18.65 -18.33 20.60
CA TYR A 94 19.74 -17.43 20.20
C TYR A 94 19.54 -16.00 20.72
N LEU A 95 18.29 -15.49 20.69
CA LEU A 95 17.98 -14.14 21.16
C LEU A 95 17.86 -14.01 22.68
N LYS A 96 17.72 -15.12 23.41
CA LYS A 96 17.50 -15.12 24.86
C LYS A 96 18.47 -14.22 25.65
N PRO A 97 19.80 -14.23 25.41
CA PRO A 97 20.72 -13.36 26.15
C PRO A 97 20.45 -11.86 25.94
N HIS A 98 19.90 -11.48 24.77
CA HIS A 98 19.52 -10.10 24.50
C HIS A 98 18.29 -9.68 25.30
N PHE A 99 17.31 -10.57 25.51
CA PHE A 99 16.17 -10.30 26.38
C PHE A 99 16.59 -10.19 27.85
N GLU A 100 17.45 -11.10 28.31
CA GLU A 100 17.94 -11.13 29.70
C GLU A 100 18.72 -9.85 30.05
N ARG A 101 19.47 -9.27 29.09
CA ARG A 101 20.16 -7.98 29.26
C ARG A 101 19.21 -6.85 29.66
N PHE A 102 17.95 -6.91 29.24
CA PHE A 102 16.91 -5.94 29.58
C PHE A 102 15.92 -6.48 30.63
N GLN A 103 16.28 -7.54 31.36
CA GLN A 103 15.44 -8.19 32.37
C GLN A 103 14.08 -8.67 31.81
N ALA A 104 14.03 -8.95 30.51
CA ALA A 104 12.85 -9.45 29.81
C ALA A 104 12.97 -10.95 29.55
N GLN A 105 11.84 -11.58 29.23
CA GLN A 105 11.80 -12.97 28.76
C GLN A 105 11.45 -12.99 27.27
N PRO A 106 12.04 -13.88 26.47
CA PRO A 106 11.61 -14.08 25.09
C PRO A 106 10.17 -14.61 25.07
N PRO A 107 9.41 -14.34 23.99
CA PRO A 107 8.08 -14.92 23.83
C PRO A 107 8.16 -16.44 23.68
N THR A 108 7.07 -17.14 24.01
CA THR A 108 6.98 -18.61 23.89
C THR A 108 6.81 -19.11 22.46
N ALA A 109 6.36 -18.24 21.55
CA ALA A 109 6.21 -18.51 20.13
C ALA A 109 6.41 -17.22 19.31
N LEU A 110 6.84 -17.37 18.05
CA LEU A 110 6.84 -16.27 17.08
C LEU A 110 5.45 -16.16 16.43
N GLY A 111 4.98 -14.92 16.25
CA GLY A 111 3.74 -14.66 15.51
C GLY A 111 3.92 -14.89 14.00
N ALA A 112 2.79 -14.93 13.28
CA ALA A 112 2.76 -15.14 11.83
C ALA A 112 3.34 -13.99 10.99
N GLY A 113 3.95 -12.97 11.62
CA GLY A 113 4.45 -11.77 10.96
C GLY A 113 3.32 -10.90 10.40
N TYR A 114 3.64 -10.13 9.37
CA TYR A 114 2.65 -9.33 8.66
C TYR A 114 1.87 -10.20 7.67
N SER A 115 0.56 -9.98 7.56
CA SER A 115 -0.25 -10.58 6.50
C SER A 115 0.26 -10.17 5.12
N SER A 116 0.25 -11.11 4.18
CA SER A 116 0.53 -10.87 2.77
C SER A 116 -0.79 -10.72 2.02
N PHE A 117 -0.85 -9.74 1.12
CA PHE A 117 -1.97 -9.49 0.23
C PHE A 117 -2.28 -10.67 -0.70
N VAL A 118 -1.27 -11.51 -0.98
CA VAL A 118 -1.43 -12.69 -1.86
C VAL A 118 -2.53 -13.64 -1.35
N ASP A 119 -2.74 -13.71 -0.03
CA ASP A 119 -3.72 -14.59 0.60
C ASP A 119 -4.80 -13.79 1.36
N ASP A 120 -5.04 -12.52 1.02
CA ASP A 120 -5.94 -11.62 1.76
C ASP A 120 -7.13 -11.12 0.92
N ASP A 121 -8.11 -12.00 0.73
CA ASP A 121 -9.35 -11.71 -0.03
C ASP A 121 -10.14 -10.54 0.56
N ALA A 122 -10.06 -10.33 1.88
CA ALA A 122 -10.76 -9.24 2.55
C ALA A 122 -10.13 -7.88 2.17
N MET A 123 -8.80 -7.79 2.14
CA MET A 123 -8.10 -6.60 1.66
C MET A 123 -8.37 -6.37 0.17
N LEU A 124 -8.38 -7.42 -0.66
CA LEU A 124 -8.72 -7.31 -2.08
C LEU A 124 -10.13 -6.74 -2.27
N THR A 125 -11.12 -7.31 -1.57
CA THR A 125 -12.51 -6.86 -1.63
C THR A 125 -12.64 -5.39 -1.22
N LEU A 126 -12.01 -5.01 -0.10
CA LEU A 126 -11.95 -3.62 0.37
C LEU A 126 -11.40 -2.68 -0.70
N LEU A 127 -10.29 -3.04 -1.31
CA LEU A 127 -9.62 -2.20 -2.32
C LEU A 127 -10.47 -2.02 -3.58
N LEU A 128 -11.21 -3.06 -3.99
CA LEU A 128 -12.18 -2.99 -5.08
C LEU A 128 -13.36 -2.08 -4.74
N GLU A 129 -13.90 -2.17 -3.53
CA GLU A 129 -15.01 -1.32 -3.08
C GLU A 129 -14.62 0.15 -2.98
N GLU A 130 -13.47 0.45 -2.37
CA GLU A 130 -13.07 1.83 -2.16
C GLU A 130 -12.75 2.52 -3.49
N ARG A 131 -12.26 1.81 -4.52
CA ARG A 131 -12.00 2.40 -5.86
C ARG A 131 -13.23 3.08 -6.49
N GLY A 132 -14.45 2.68 -6.13
CA GLY A 132 -15.69 3.16 -6.74
C GLY A 132 -16.03 2.46 -8.08
N PRO A 133 -17.26 2.63 -8.61
CA PRO A 133 -17.70 1.93 -9.81
C PRO A 133 -16.94 2.38 -11.07
N TYR A 134 -16.62 1.43 -11.94
CA TYR A 134 -16.20 1.71 -13.31
C TYR A 134 -17.35 2.39 -14.06
N THR A 135 -17.27 3.69 -14.30
CA THR A 135 -18.23 4.38 -15.18
C THR A 135 -17.67 4.43 -16.59
N ASN A 136 -18.29 3.71 -17.53
CA ASN A 136 -18.12 4.00 -18.95
C ASN A 136 -18.76 5.36 -19.21
N SER A 137 -17.95 6.37 -19.56
CA SER A 137 -18.50 7.63 -20.08
C SER A 137 -19.23 7.33 -21.41
N PRO A 138 -20.44 7.89 -21.66
CA PRO A 138 -21.17 7.69 -22.92
C PRO A 138 -20.42 8.20 -24.16
N ASN A 139 -19.34 8.98 -23.97
CA ASN A 139 -18.64 9.71 -25.03
C ASN A 139 -17.39 9.00 -25.58
N GLY A 140 -17.19 7.71 -25.31
CA GLY A 140 -16.24 6.89 -26.07
C GLY A 140 -14.75 7.22 -25.87
N GLU A 141 -14.38 7.97 -24.84
CA GLU A 141 -12.97 8.05 -24.42
C GLU A 141 -12.54 6.70 -23.84
N PRO A 142 -11.32 6.21 -24.14
CA PRO A 142 -10.91 4.85 -23.79
C PRO A 142 -10.96 4.65 -22.28
N SER A 143 -11.99 3.94 -21.83
CA SER A 143 -12.10 3.44 -20.48
C SER A 143 -11.03 2.36 -20.28
N ARG A 144 -10.19 2.60 -19.27
CA ARG A 144 -9.01 1.80 -18.94
C ARG A 144 -9.36 0.31 -18.83
N HIS A 145 -8.66 -0.51 -19.61
CA HIS A 145 -8.87 -1.96 -19.71
C HIS A 145 -8.56 -2.62 -18.35
N PRO A 146 -9.24 -3.73 -17.97
CA PRO A 146 -8.90 -4.52 -16.78
C PRO A 146 -7.44 -4.98 -16.66
N ARG A 147 -6.63 -4.81 -17.71
CA ARG A 147 -5.18 -5.10 -17.76
C ARG A 147 -4.30 -3.91 -17.37
N ASP A 148 -4.89 -2.76 -17.03
CA ASP A 148 -4.20 -1.68 -16.32
C ASP A 148 -4.08 -1.98 -14.81
N PHE A 149 -4.61 -3.12 -14.35
CA PHE A 149 -4.13 -3.79 -13.15
C PHE A 149 -2.72 -4.29 -13.49
N ASN A 150 -1.70 -3.61 -12.97
CA ASN A 150 -0.30 -4.00 -13.13
C ASN A 150 -0.10 -5.33 -12.38
N ALA A 151 -0.51 -6.43 -13.01
CA ALA A 151 -0.34 -7.82 -12.57
C ALA A 151 1.08 -8.35 -12.84
N ASP A 152 2.02 -7.47 -13.23
CA ASP A 152 3.44 -7.78 -13.26
C ASP A 152 4.06 -7.32 -11.94
N TYR A 153 3.92 -8.16 -10.90
CA TYR A 153 4.73 -8.21 -9.67
C TYR A 153 5.30 -6.89 -9.09
N ASP A 154 4.52 -5.82 -9.06
CA ASP A 154 4.92 -4.61 -8.33
C ASP A 154 3.72 -4.06 -7.55
N CYS A 155 3.79 -4.21 -6.23
CA CYS A 155 2.71 -3.90 -5.29
C CYS A 155 2.59 -2.39 -5.05
N SER A 156 2.37 -1.62 -6.11
CA SER A 156 2.13 -0.19 -6.08
C SER A 156 1.00 0.24 -7.02
N ALA A 157 0.23 1.22 -6.54
CA ALA A 157 -0.81 1.99 -7.23
C ALA A 157 -2.21 1.35 -7.39
N ILE A 158 -2.97 1.32 -6.30
CA ILE A 158 -4.40 1.62 -6.42
C ILE A 158 -4.57 3.12 -6.23
N GLN A 159 -4.78 3.82 -7.35
CA GLN A 159 -5.16 5.22 -7.31
C GLN A 159 -6.64 5.31 -7.00
N THR A 160 -6.96 6.01 -5.92
CA THR A 160 -8.34 6.35 -5.63
C THR A 160 -8.64 7.76 -6.12
N ARG A 161 -9.50 7.91 -7.12
CA ARG A 161 -10.17 9.18 -7.43
C ARG A 161 -11.57 9.15 -6.84
N GLN A 162 -12.03 10.26 -6.27
CA GLN A 162 -13.48 10.50 -6.18
C GLN A 162 -13.98 10.91 -7.57
N GLY A 163 -15.23 10.55 -7.87
CA GLY A 163 -15.88 10.74 -9.18
C GLY A 163 -15.99 12.18 -9.62
#